data_AF-R6IZ15-F1
#
_entry.id   AF-R6IZ15-F1
#
_cell.length_a   1.000
_cell.length_b   1.000
_cell.length_c   1.000
_cell.angle_alpha   90.00
_cell.angle_beta   90.00
_cell.angle_gamma   90.00
#
_symmetry.space_group_name_H-M   'P 1'
#
loop_
_entity.id
_entity.type
_entity.pdbx_description
1 polymer ?
#
loop_
_entity_poly.entity_id
_entity_poly.type
_entity_poly.pdbx_seq_one_letter_code
_entity_poly.pdbx_strand_id
1 'polypeptide(L)' 'MITTIFLDLDDTLFSFQQAEQVALEETMRHYTLPYSDEILALYSAGNDAQWKLLEQGKVQRSEIG' A
#
# COMPACT_ATOMS: atom_id res chain seq x y z
N MET A 1 -21.06 -4.44 -28.62
CA MET A 1 -20.35 -3.18 -28.36
C MET A 1 -20.27 -3.02 -26.85
N ILE A 2 -19.10 -2.83 -26.26
CA ILE A 2 -18.97 -2.56 -24.82
C ILE A 2 -19.13 -1.06 -24.62
N THR A 3 -20.00 -0.65 -23.68
CA THR A 3 -20.30 0.76 -23.40
C THR A 3 -19.77 1.23 -22.05
N THR A 4 -19.40 0.30 -21.17
CA THR A 4 -18.97 0.58 -19.80
C THR A 4 -17.78 -0.29 -19.45
N ILE A 5 -16.74 0.32 -18.89
CA ILE A 5 -15.53 -0.34 -18.40
C ILE A 5 -15.32 0.13 -16.97
N PHE A 6 -15.07 -0.82 -16.07
CA PHE A 6 -14.61 -0.53 -14.72
C PHE A 6 -13.11 -0.77 -14.69
N LEU A 7 -12.37 0.24 -14.24
CA LEU A 7 -10.92 0.18 -14.07
C LEU A 7 -10.62 0.32 -12.60
N ASP A 8 -9.73 -0.53 -12.12
CA ASP A 8 -9.10 -0.35 -10.83
C ASP A 8 -8.14 0.85 -10.89
N LEU A 9 -7.82 1.41 -9.74
CA LEU A 9 -6.91 2.55 -9.63
C LEU A 9 -5.48 2.05 -9.47
N ASP A 10 -5.23 1.32 -8.38
CA ASP A 10 -3.90 0.94 -7.95
C ASP A 10 -3.35 -0.16 -8.87
N ASP A 11 -2.14 0.09 -9.38
CA ASP A 11 -1.40 -0.76 -10.31
C ASP A 11 -2.14 -1.12 -11.62
N THR A 12 -3.21 -0.38 -11.90
CA THR A 12 -3.96 -0.39 -13.17
C THR A 12 -3.88 0.96 -13.86
N LEU A 13 -4.19 2.04 -13.15
CA LEU A 13 -4.09 3.43 -13.66
C LEU A 13 -2.91 4.18 -13.05
N PHE A 14 -2.58 3.91 -11.80
CA PHE A 14 -1.47 4.55 -11.08
C PHE A 14 -0.47 3.49 -10.60
N SER A 15 0.81 3.84 -10.52
CA SER A 15 1.80 2.95 -9.91
C SER A 15 1.80 3.15 -8.40
N PHE A 16 1.04 2.30 -7.71
CA PHE A 16 0.95 2.32 -6.26
C PHE A 16 2.30 1.94 -5.64
N GLN A 17 3.04 1.01 -6.24
CA GLN A 17 4.34 0.61 -5.69
C GLN A 17 5.35 1.76 -5.66
N GLN A 18 5.37 2.60 -6.69
CA GLN A 18 6.20 3.81 -6.69
C GLN A 18 5.74 4.81 -5.63
N ALA A 19 4.43 4.99 -5.49
CA ALA A 19 3.87 5.89 -4.48
C ALA A 19 4.18 5.40 -3.05
N GLU A 20 4.06 4.10 -2.79
CA GLU A 20 4.37 3.46 -1.51
C GLU A 20 5.85 3.66 -1.15
N GLN A 21 6.75 3.38 -2.10
CA GLN A 21 8.19 3.57 -1.90
C GLN A 21 8.52 5.00 -1.48
N VAL A 22 8.04 5.99 -2.26
CA VAL A 22 8.31 7.41 -1.99
C VAL A 22 7.71 7.83 -0.64
N ALA A 23 6.48 7.43 -0.35
CA ALA A 23 5.82 7.79 0.91
C ALA A 23 6.54 7.20 2.13
N LEU A 24 6.97 5.93 2.02
CA LEU A 24 7.70 5.26 3.10
C LEU A 24 9.08 5.90 3.31
N GLU A 25 9.85 6.12 2.24
CA GLU A 25 11.17 6.74 2.30
C GLU A 25 11.10 8.15 2.92
N GLU A 26 10.14 8.97 2.48
CA GLU A 26 9.94 10.32 2.99
C GLU A 26 9.53 10.33 4.47
N THR A 27 8.67 9.37 4.88
CA THR A 27 8.27 9.21 6.28
C THR A 27 9.45 8.81 7.15
N MET A 28 10.22 7.80 6.72
CA MET A 28 11.42 7.35 7.45
C MET A 28 12.42 8.50 7.59
N ARG A 29 12.67 9.24 6.50
CA ARG A 29 13.55 10.41 6.49
C ARG A 29 13.08 11.50 7.44
N HIS A 30 11.79 11.82 7.45
CA HIS A 30 11.20 12.82 8.33
C HIS A 30 11.45 12.52 9.82
N TYR A 31 11.33 11.24 10.19
CA TYR A 31 11.56 10.78 11.57
C TYR A 31 13.01 10.38 11.85
N THR A 32 13.95 10.61 10.92
CA THR A 32 15.36 10.23 11.06
C THR A 32 15.55 8.72 11.32
N LEU A 33 14.70 7.91 10.67
CA LEU A 33 14.73 6.44 10.71
C LEU A 33 15.49 5.89 9.50
N PRO A 34 16.10 4.70 9.62
CA PRO A 34 16.74 4.05 8.48
C PRO A 34 15.70 3.65 7.42
N TYR A 35 16.12 3.70 6.16
CA TYR A 35 15.37 3.21 5.01
C TYR A 35 16.25 2.24 4.22
N SER A 36 15.65 1.14 3.77
CA SER A 36 16.29 0.14 2.90
C SER A 36 15.22 -0.64 2.15
N ASP A 37 15.61 -1.33 1.07
CA ASP A 37 14.71 -2.20 0.32
C ASP A 37 14.16 -3.35 1.19
N GLU A 38 14.90 -3.80 2.20
CA GLU A 38 14.45 -4.80 3.18
C GLU A 38 13.32 -4.25 4.07
N ILE A 39 13.43 -2.98 4.50
CA ILE A 39 12.38 -2.30 5.27
C ILE A 39 11.14 -2.08 4.41
N LEU A 40 11.31 -1.69 3.16
CA LEU A 40 10.22 -1.56 2.20
C LEU A 40 9.50 -2.90 2.03
N ALA A 41 10.23 -3.98 1.73
CA ALA A 41 9.64 -5.30 1.54
C ALA A 41 8.88 -5.79 2.79
N LEU A 42 9.42 -5.54 3.99
CA LEU A 42 8.76 -5.86 5.25
C LEU A 42 7.47 -5.06 5.44
N TYR A 43 7.50 -3.76 5.15
CA TYR A 43 6.33 -2.89 5.23
C TYR A 43 5.24 -3.34 4.24
N SER A 44 5.59 -3.50 2.95
CA SER A 44 4.63 -3.88 1.90
C SER A 44 3.97 -5.22 2.22
N ALA A 45 4.72 -6.21 2.71
CA ALA A 45 4.16 -7.51 3.09
C ALA A 45 3.18 -7.41 4.28
N GLY A 46 3.50 -6.58 5.28
CA GLY A 46 2.62 -6.33 6.42
C GLY A 46 1.35 -5.59 6.02
N ASN A 47 1.48 -4.55 5.19
CA ASN A 47 0.39 -3.75 4.66
C ASN A 47 -0.58 -4.62 3.82
N ASP A 48 -0.07 -5.42 2.89
CA ASP A 48 -0.86 -6.37 2.09
C ASP A 48 -1.64 -7.38 2.95
N ALA A 49 -0.99 -7.91 4.00
CA ALA A 49 -1.68 -8.81 4.94
C ALA A 49 -2.83 -8.13 5.68
N GLN A 50 -2.68 -6.85 6.06
CA GLN A 50 -3.74 -6.07 6.69
C GLN A 50 -4.91 -5.80 5.73
N TRP A 51 -4.63 -5.45 4.48
CA TRP A 51 -5.65 -5.27 3.44
C TRP A 51 -6.45 -6.55 3.22
N LYS A 52 -5.78 -7.71 3.14
CA LYS A 52 -6.46 -9.01 3.02
C LYS A 52 -7.37 -9.32 4.21
N LEU A 53 -6.98 -8.93 5.42
CA LEU A 53 -7.84 -9.09 6.60
C LEU A 53 -9.06 -8.17 6.54
N LEU A 54 -8.89 -6.94 6.06
CA LEU A 54 -9.98 -5.97 5.87
C LEU A 54 -10.98 -6.46 4.83
N GLU A 55 -10.50 -6.93 3.67
CA GLU A 55 -11.35 -7.50 2.60
C GLU A 55 -12.13 -8.73 3.06
N GLN A 56 -11.58 -9.50 4.00
CA GLN A 56 -12.24 -10.64 4.62
C GLN A 56 -13.19 -10.24 5.76
N GLY A 57 -13.30 -8.95 6.10
CA GLY A 57 -14.11 -8.44 7.20
C GLY A 57 -13.62 -8.88 8.58
N LYS A 58 -12.34 -9.27 8.69
CA LYS A 58 -11.74 -9.74 9.96
C LYS A 58 -11.21 -8.60 10.83
N VAL A 59 -10.99 -7.44 10.23
CA VAL A 59 -10.63 -6.18 10.88
C VAL A 59 -11.44 -5.05 10.25
N GLN A 60 -11.65 -3.98 10.99
CA GLN A 60 -12.25 -2.75 10.54
C GLN A 60 -11.18 -1.79 10.00
N ARG A 61 -11.54 -0.89 9.09
CA ARG A 61 -10.59 0.10 8.54
C ARG A 61 -9.93 0.97 9.62
N SER A 62 -10.61 1.20 10.75
CA SER A 62 -10.09 1.93 11.91
C SER A 62 -9.00 1.19 12.70
N GLU A 63 -8.81 -0.11 12.44
CA GLU A 63 -7.86 -0.97 13.15
C GLU A 63 -6.53 -1.12 12.39
N ILE A 64 -6.44 -0.61 11.16
CA ILE A 64 -5.23 -0.64 10.33
C ILE A 64 -4.73 0.78 10.06
N GLY A 65 -3.43 0.91 9.75
CA GLY A 65 -2.71 2.18 9.61
C GLY A 65 -3.26 3.16 8.58
#